data_AF-A0AAW2MTA7-F1
#
_entry.id   AF-A0AAW2MTA7-F1
#
_cell.length_a   1.000
_cell.length_b   1.000
_cell.length_c   1.000
_cell.angle_alpha   90.00
_cell.angle_beta   90.00
_cell.angle_gamma   90.00
#
_symmetry.space_group_name_H-M   'P 1'
#
loop_
_entity.id
_entity.type
_entity.pdbx_description
1 polymer ?
#
loop_
_entity_poly.entity_id
_entity_poly.type
_entity_poly.pdbx_seq_one_letter_code
_entity_poly.pdbx_strand_id
1 'polypeptide(L)'
;MQEKDWLALVAVHSDAWLLSVSFYFGARFGFDKADRKRLFNMINDLPTIFEVVTGAAKKQVKDKSSISNHSSGSKSKSNSKLGKSSKTQAKNEEEEEAAAEGLDEEEEDEHADTLCGACGENYASDEFWICCDICERWFHGKCVKITPARAEHIKQYKCPTCSNKRARP
;
A
#
# COMPACT_ATOMS: atom_id res chain seq x y z
N MET A 1 4.97 -13.65 27.69
CA MET A 1 4.35 -14.02 26.40
C MET A 1 5.27 -15.03 25.72
N GLN A 2 4.76 -16.09 25.08
CA GLN A 2 5.63 -17.01 24.31
C GLN A 2 6.10 -16.31 23.03
N GLU A 3 7.30 -16.63 22.55
CA GLU A 3 7.89 -15.99 21.37
C GLU A 3 6.96 -16.04 20.14
N LYS A 4 6.33 -17.20 19.90
CA LYS A 4 5.36 -17.37 18.82
C LYS A 4 4.12 -16.46 18.94
N ASP A 5 3.66 -16.19 20.16
CA ASP A 5 2.48 -15.36 20.41
C ASP A 5 2.85 -13.88 20.25
N TRP A 6 4.07 -13.51 20.64
CA TRP A 6 4.63 -12.19 20.41
C TRP A 6 4.83 -11.92 18.91
N LEU A 7 5.44 -12.85 18.17
CA LEU A 7 5.59 -12.73 16.72
C LEU A 7 4.24 -12.63 15.99
N ALA A 8 3.25 -13.41 16.42
CA ALA A 8 1.89 -13.33 15.89
C ALA A 8 1.25 -11.95 16.16
N LEU A 9 1.44 -11.39 17.35
CA LEU A 9 0.95 -10.07 17.70
C LEU A 9 1.59 -8.96 16.85
N VAL A 10 2.92 -9.01 16.68
CA VAL A 10 3.65 -8.09 15.81
C VAL A 10 3.14 -8.21 14.37
N ALA A 11 2.97 -9.43 13.86
CA ALA A 11 2.50 -9.68 12.51
C ALA A 11 1.11 -9.07 12.24
N VAL A 12 0.16 -9.18 13.17
CA VAL A 12 -1.18 -8.57 13.03
C VAL A 12 -1.10 -7.03 12.97
N HIS A 13 -0.25 -6.42 13.79
CA HIS A 13 -0.05 -4.97 13.76
C HIS A 13 0.64 -4.52 12.46
N SER A 14 1.61 -5.29 11.98
CA SER A 14 2.25 -5.05 10.68
C SER A 14 1.25 -5.16 9.52
N ASP A 15 0.37 -6.17 9.52
CA ASP A 15 -0.69 -6.33 8.52
C ASP A 15 -1.63 -5.10 8.49
N ALA A 16 -2.06 -4.61 9.66
CA ALA A 16 -2.91 -3.43 9.77
C ALA A 16 -2.19 -2.14 9.31
N TRP A 17 -0.92 -1.98 9.69
CA TRP A 17 -0.11 -0.83 9.29
C TRP A 17 0.10 -0.79 7.77
N LEU A 18 0.45 -1.91 7.14
CA LEU A 18 0.61 -2.00 5.69
C LEU A 18 -0.66 -1.63 4.94
N LEU A 19 -1.83 -2.07 5.44
CA LEU A 19 -3.11 -1.69 4.87
C LEU A 19 -3.35 -0.18 4.99
N SER A 20 -3.06 0.40 6.16
CA SER A 20 -3.18 1.85 6.38
C SER A 20 -2.29 2.65 5.43
N VAL A 21 -0.99 2.32 5.36
CA VAL A 21 -0.01 2.97 4.48
C VAL A 21 -0.42 2.87 3.01
N SER A 22 -0.87 1.68 2.58
CA SER A 22 -1.32 1.46 1.20
C SER A 22 -2.49 2.38 0.83
N PHE A 23 -3.47 2.54 1.72
CA PHE A 23 -4.64 3.39 1.47
C PHE A 23 -4.37 4.88 1.69
N TYR A 24 -3.42 5.24 2.55
CA TYR A 24 -2.90 6.61 2.67
C TYR A 24 -2.32 7.07 1.34
N PHE A 25 -1.41 6.28 0.73
CA PHE A 25 -0.86 6.60 -0.59
C PHE A 25 -1.91 6.53 -1.68
N GLY A 26 -2.85 5.57 -1.62
CA GLY A 26 -3.99 5.53 -2.54
C GLY A 26 -4.79 6.84 -2.55
N ALA A 27 -5.07 7.40 -1.37
CA ALA A 27 -5.74 8.71 -1.27
C ALA A 27 -4.89 9.84 -1.85
N ARG A 28 -3.58 9.86 -1.58
CA ARG A 28 -2.65 10.90 -2.07
C ARG A 28 -2.45 10.84 -3.60
N PHE A 29 -2.57 9.66 -4.20
CA PHE A 29 -2.55 9.46 -5.66
C PHE A 29 -3.92 9.65 -6.32
N GLY A 30 -4.96 10.00 -5.55
CA GLY A 30 -6.28 10.28 -6.10
C GLY A 30 -7.08 9.03 -6.48
N PHE A 31 -6.84 7.88 -5.84
CA PHE A 31 -7.55 6.63 -6.14
C PHE A 31 -9.06 6.79 -5.95
N ASP A 32 -9.81 6.46 -6.99
CA ASP A 32 -11.25 6.42 -6.93
C ASP A 32 -11.76 5.14 -6.25
N LYS A 33 -13.08 4.92 -6.28
CA LYS A 33 -13.69 3.72 -5.67
C LYS A 33 -13.24 2.43 -6.36
N ALA A 34 -13.06 2.44 -7.68
CA ALA A 34 -12.63 1.28 -8.44
C ALA A 34 -11.15 0.96 -8.18
N ASP A 35 -10.29 1.98 -8.12
CA ASP A 35 -8.87 1.83 -7.82
C ASP A 35 -8.64 1.25 -6.42
N ARG A 36 -9.34 1.78 -5.41
CA ARG A 36 -9.31 1.26 -4.03
C ARG A 36 -9.74 -0.20 -3.97
N LYS A 37 -10.76 -0.58 -4.73
CA LYS A 37 -11.22 -1.98 -4.82
C LYS A 37 -10.18 -2.87 -5.49
N ARG A 38 -9.53 -2.39 -6.56
CA ARG A 38 -8.45 -3.11 -7.25
C ARG A 38 -7.24 -3.31 -6.35
N LEU A 39 -6.81 -2.26 -5.64
CA LEU A 39 -5.72 -2.32 -4.67
C LEU A 39 -6.03 -3.33 -3.55
N PHE A 40 -7.23 -3.26 -2.97
CA PHE A 40 -7.65 -4.20 -1.93
C PHE A 40 -7.59 -5.66 -2.42
N ASN A 41 -8.08 -5.93 -3.63
CA ASN A 41 -8.03 -7.29 -4.19
C ASN A 41 -6.58 -7.77 -4.37
N MET A 42 -5.70 -6.92 -4.91
CA MET A 42 -4.28 -7.27 -5.08
C MET A 42 -3.58 -7.58 -3.75
N ILE A 43 -3.90 -6.83 -2.69
CA ILE A 43 -3.35 -7.09 -1.34
C ILE A 43 -3.86 -8.43 -0.80
N ASN A 44 -5.16 -8.73 -0.96
CA ASN A 44 -5.76 -9.97 -0.44
C ASN A 44 -5.48 -11.23 -1.29
N ASP A 45 -4.85 -11.07 -2.46
CA ASP A 45 -4.35 -12.21 -3.24
C ASP A 45 -3.09 -12.81 -2.61
N LEU A 46 -2.46 -12.11 -1.66
CA LEU A 46 -1.31 -12.57 -0.89
C LEU A 46 -1.74 -13.05 0.51
N PRO A 47 -1.04 -14.03 1.10
CA PRO A 47 -1.24 -14.37 2.50
C PRO A 47 -0.78 -13.21 3.40
N THR A 48 -1.47 -13.00 4.51
CA THR A 48 -1.04 -11.98 5.47
C THR A 48 0.24 -12.40 6.19
N ILE A 49 0.98 -11.45 6.78
CA ILE A 49 2.18 -11.75 7.56
C ILE A 49 1.80 -12.68 8.72
N PHE A 50 0.67 -12.42 9.38
CA PHE A 50 0.15 -13.31 10.42
C PHE A 50 -0.08 -14.73 9.90
N GLU A 51 -0.68 -14.92 8.72
CA GLU A 51 -0.91 -16.24 8.15
C GLU A 51 0.40 -16.97 7.81
N VAL A 52 1.43 -16.24 7.38
CA VAL A 52 2.76 -16.78 7.11
C VAL A 52 3.44 -17.21 8.41
N VAL A 53 3.45 -16.34 9.43
CA VAL A 53 4.10 -16.56 10.73
C VAL A 53 3.44 -17.70 11.52
N THR A 54 2.10 -17.78 11.48
CA THR A 54 1.34 -18.86 12.16
C THR A 54 1.26 -20.15 11.36
N GLY A 55 1.73 -20.15 10.10
CA GLY A 55 1.67 -21.30 9.20
C GLY A 55 0.27 -21.58 8.62
N ALA A 56 -0.70 -20.69 8.83
CA ALA A 56 -2.05 -20.79 8.27
C ALA A 56 -2.07 -20.62 6.73
N ALA A 57 -1.08 -19.91 6.16
CA ALA A 57 -0.98 -19.65 4.72
C ALA A 57 -0.89 -20.93 3.86
N LYS A 58 -0.26 -22.00 4.37
CA LYS A 58 -0.11 -23.28 3.66
C LYS A 58 -1.45 -24.00 3.43
N LYS A 59 -2.51 -23.61 4.15
CA LYS A 59 -3.83 -24.22 4.04
C LYS A 59 -4.64 -23.64 2.87
N GLN A 60 -4.45 -22.35 2.54
CA GLN A 60 -5.26 -21.63 1.53
C GLN A 60 -4.90 -21.95 0.07
N VAL A 61 -3.64 -22.32 -0.22
CA VAL A 61 -3.20 -22.63 -1.60
C VAL A 61 -3.85 -23.91 -2.14
N LYS A 62 -4.26 -24.83 -1.25
CA LYS A 62 -4.88 -26.10 -1.64
C LYS A 62 -6.36 -25.97 -2.08
N ASP A 63 -7.05 -24.91 -1.64
CA ASP A 63 -8.48 -24.71 -1.91
C ASP A 63 -8.76 -23.79 -3.11
N LYS A 64 -7.82 -22.92 -3.51
CA LYS A 64 -8.01 -21.97 -4.63
C LYS A 64 -7.84 -22.57 -6.05
N SER A 65 -7.43 -23.84 -6.19
CA SER A 65 -7.24 -24.50 -7.50
C SER A 65 -8.52 -25.10 -8.12
N SER A 66 -9.68 -24.89 -7.51
CA SER A 66 -10.95 -25.43 -7.98
C SER A 66 -11.94 -24.29 -8.18
N ILE A 67 -12.64 -24.30 -9.32
CA ILE A 67 -13.73 -23.39 -9.73
C ILE A 67 -13.28 -22.27 -10.69
N SER A 68 -13.09 -22.66 -11.95
CA SER A 68 -13.51 -21.85 -13.08
C SER A 68 -14.44 -22.68 -13.95
N ASN A 69 -15.74 -22.32 -13.99
CA ASN A 69 -16.55 -22.36 -15.21
C ASN A 69 -17.91 -21.65 -15.05
N HIS A 70 -18.11 -20.72 -15.98
CA HIS A 70 -19.30 -20.05 -16.50
C HIS A 70 -20.71 -20.62 -16.17
N SER A 71 -21.68 -19.73 -15.85
CA SER A 71 -22.75 -19.28 -16.77
C SER A 71 -23.91 -18.53 -16.07
N SER A 72 -24.22 -17.34 -16.60
CA SER A 72 -25.53 -16.66 -16.78
C SER A 72 -26.65 -16.67 -15.71
N GLY A 73 -27.16 -15.45 -15.39
CA GLY A 73 -28.61 -15.19 -15.41
C GLY A 73 -29.27 -14.53 -14.19
N SER A 74 -29.65 -13.25 -14.36
CA SER A 74 -30.94 -12.64 -13.95
C SER A 74 -31.27 -12.26 -12.49
N LYS A 75 -31.19 -10.94 -12.23
CA LYS A 75 -32.25 -9.98 -11.77
C LYS A 75 -33.21 -10.27 -10.57
N SER A 76 -33.33 -9.19 -9.76
CA SER A 76 -34.50 -8.67 -8.99
C SER A 76 -34.72 -9.21 -7.56
N LYS A 77 -34.64 -8.43 -6.46
CA LYS A 77 -35.41 -7.29 -5.89
C LYS A 77 -36.63 -7.70 -5.03
N SER A 78 -36.77 -6.99 -3.90
CA SER A 78 -37.93 -6.72 -3.00
C SER A 78 -38.29 -7.64 -1.81
N ASN A 79 -38.05 -7.10 -0.60
CA ASN A 79 -38.99 -6.62 0.43
C ASN A 79 -40.04 -7.59 1.06
N SER A 80 -40.00 -7.78 2.39
CA SER A 80 -41.02 -7.27 3.36
C SER A 80 -40.91 -7.86 4.79
N LYS A 81 -40.71 -6.97 5.77
CA LYS A 81 -41.34 -6.83 7.12
C LYS A 81 -42.12 -8.01 7.77
N LEU A 82 -41.82 -8.31 9.06
CA LEU A 82 -42.51 -7.86 10.31
C LEU A 82 -42.57 -8.93 11.44
N GLY A 83 -42.38 -8.53 12.71
CA GLY A 83 -42.88 -9.24 13.91
C GLY A 83 -41.92 -9.28 15.12
N LYS A 84 -41.85 -8.24 15.98
CA LYS A 84 -42.39 -8.15 17.39
C LYS A 84 -41.62 -9.05 18.40
N SER A 85 -41.02 -8.57 19.49
CA SER A 85 -41.71 -7.97 20.66
C SER A 85 -40.73 -7.52 21.77
N SER A 86 -41.13 -6.47 22.51
CA SER A 86 -40.96 -6.25 23.96
C SER A 86 -39.63 -5.74 24.56
N LYS A 87 -39.80 -4.98 25.65
CA LYS A 87 -39.01 -3.86 26.17
C LYS A 87 -38.60 -4.13 27.62
N THR A 88 -37.37 -3.82 28.02
CA THR A 88 -37.03 -3.45 29.41
C THR A 88 -35.70 -2.68 29.48
N GLN A 89 -35.68 -1.62 30.30
CA GLN A 89 -34.60 -0.65 30.55
C GLN A 89 -33.71 -1.11 31.72
N ALA A 90 -32.43 -0.69 31.75
CA ALA A 90 -31.77 -0.08 32.92
C ALA A 90 -30.32 0.36 32.57
N LYS A 91 -29.93 1.51 33.13
CA LYS A 91 -28.65 2.24 33.04
C LYS A 91 -27.47 1.52 33.72
N ASN A 92 -26.24 1.87 33.35
CA ASN A 92 -25.22 2.43 34.26
C ASN A 92 -24.06 3.08 33.46
N GLU A 93 -23.52 4.15 34.05
CA GLU A 93 -22.51 5.09 33.53
C GLU A 93 -21.11 4.80 34.13
N GLU A 94 -20.11 5.58 33.68
CA GLU A 94 -18.74 5.83 34.21
C GLU A 94 -17.65 4.79 33.87
N GLU A 95 -16.36 5.11 33.70
CA GLU A 95 -15.52 6.26 33.28
C GLU A 95 -14.08 5.74 33.50
N GLU A 96 -13.12 5.93 32.59
CA GLU A 96 -11.70 5.91 32.98
C GLU A 96 -10.83 6.68 31.96
N GLU A 97 -10.42 7.87 32.35
CA GLU A 97 -9.22 8.57 31.85
C GLU A 97 -7.99 8.09 32.63
N ALA A 98 -6.85 7.92 31.95
CA ALA A 98 -5.54 8.24 32.54
C ALA A 98 -4.46 8.44 31.46
N ALA A 99 -3.92 9.66 31.48
CA ALA A 99 -2.68 10.21 30.94
C ALA A 99 -1.53 9.26 30.57
N ALA A 100 -0.89 9.57 29.43
CA ALA A 100 0.56 9.59 29.31
C ALA A 100 0.96 10.60 28.22
N GLU A 101 1.47 11.74 28.68
CA GLU A 101 2.04 12.83 27.92
C GLU A 101 3.57 12.66 27.82
N GLY A 102 4.11 12.99 26.65
CA GLY A 102 5.54 13.22 26.40
C GLY A 102 6.31 12.08 25.73
N LEU A 103 6.42 12.12 24.39
CA LEU A 103 7.59 11.60 23.69
C LEU A 103 7.93 12.53 22.52
N ASP A 104 9.15 13.05 22.63
CA ASP A 104 9.97 13.89 21.76
C ASP A 104 9.62 14.00 20.28
N GLU A 105 9.75 15.23 19.82
CA GLU A 105 10.11 15.63 18.46
C GLU A 105 11.40 14.91 18.02
N GLU A 106 11.28 13.83 17.26
CA GLU A 106 12.31 13.41 16.31
C GLU A 106 11.72 13.49 14.90
N GLU A 107 11.57 14.73 14.43
CA GLU A 107 11.41 15.06 13.02
C GLU A 107 12.80 15.01 12.36
N GLU A 108 13.26 13.83 11.92
CA GLU A 108 14.27 13.75 10.87
C GLU A 108 14.31 12.35 10.19
N ASP A 109 14.28 12.37 8.85
CA ASP A 109 14.58 11.26 7.93
C ASP A 109 13.50 10.22 7.53
N GLU A 110 12.30 10.69 7.16
CA GLU A 110 11.39 9.91 6.28
C GLU A 110 11.71 10.04 4.76
N HIS A 111 12.78 10.74 4.38
CA HIS A 111 13.18 10.90 2.96
C HIS A 111 14.12 9.80 2.43
N ALA A 112 14.37 8.76 3.22
CA ALA A 112 15.51 7.86 3.05
C ALA A 112 15.35 6.72 2.02
N ASP A 113 14.38 6.73 1.10
CA ASP A 113 14.17 5.54 0.22
C ASP A 113 14.01 5.83 -1.28
N THR A 114 14.37 7.04 -1.75
CA THR A 114 14.36 7.33 -3.19
C THR A 114 15.63 6.77 -3.84
N LEU A 115 15.55 5.56 -4.38
CA LEU A 115 16.68 4.91 -5.07
C LEU A 115 16.83 5.37 -6.52
N CYS A 116 18.09 5.57 -6.94
CA CYS A 116 18.40 5.93 -8.31
C CYS A 116 18.07 4.78 -9.28
N GLY A 117 17.26 5.06 -10.30
CA GLY A 117 16.83 4.06 -11.27
C GLY A 117 17.93 3.51 -12.20
N ALA A 118 19.16 4.04 -12.11
CA ALA A 118 20.32 3.61 -12.87
C ALA A 118 21.40 2.93 -12.00
N CYS A 119 21.75 3.48 -10.82
CA CYS A 119 22.80 2.90 -9.96
C CYS A 119 22.29 2.23 -8.69
N GLY A 120 21.01 2.37 -8.33
CA GLY A 120 20.42 1.74 -7.14
C GLY A 120 20.80 2.40 -5.81
N GLU A 121 21.66 3.40 -5.82
CA GLU A 121 22.07 4.15 -4.62
C GLU A 121 21.00 5.15 -4.17
N ASN A 122 21.00 5.43 -2.88
CA ASN A 122 20.07 6.34 -2.20
C ASN A 122 20.44 7.82 -2.38
N TYR A 123 19.54 8.70 -1.96
CA TYR A 123 19.74 10.14 -1.88
C TYR A 123 20.95 10.50 -1.00
N ALA A 124 21.96 11.11 -1.61
CA ALA A 124 23.02 11.82 -0.88
C ALA A 124 22.69 13.32 -0.85
N SER A 125 22.94 13.98 0.28
CA SER A 125 22.85 15.43 0.37
C SER A 125 23.83 16.06 -0.64
N ASP A 126 23.32 16.97 -1.48
CA ASP A 126 24.04 17.69 -2.55
C ASP A 126 24.14 17.02 -3.95
N GLU A 127 23.34 16.00 -4.24
CA GLU A 127 23.32 15.39 -5.58
C GLU A 127 22.14 15.89 -6.44
N PHE A 128 22.38 16.18 -7.73
CA PHE A 128 21.31 16.60 -8.65
C PHE A 128 20.51 15.40 -9.16
N TRP A 129 19.18 15.49 -9.11
CA TRP A 129 18.25 14.43 -9.55
C TRP A 129 17.26 14.90 -10.62
N ILE A 130 16.82 13.97 -11.46
CA ILE A 130 15.81 14.19 -12.51
C ILE A 130 14.84 13.01 -12.59
N CYS A 131 13.54 13.31 -12.72
CA CYS A 131 12.47 12.30 -12.86
C CYS A 131 12.10 12.09 -14.33
N CYS A 132 11.94 10.84 -14.76
CA CYS A 132 11.52 10.50 -16.12
C CYS A 132 10.00 10.55 -16.31
N ASP A 133 9.51 11.27 -17.32
CA ASP A 133 8.06 11.41 -17.61
C ASP A 133 7.37 10.14 -18.14
N ILE A 134 8.12 9.06 -18.37
CA ILE A 134 7.57 7.82 -18.96
C ILE A 134 7.45 6.70 -17.92
N CYS A 135 8.43 6.58 -17.03
CA CYS A 135 8.44 5.54 -16.02
C CYS A 135 8.43 6.08 -14.59
N GLU A 136 8.40 7.41 -14.42
CA GLU A 136 8.28 8.12 -13.14
C GLU A 136 9.37 7.74 -12.12
N ARG A 137 10.50 7.22 -12.61
CA ARG A 137 11.67 6.87 -11.80
C ARG A 137 12.62 8.06 -11.71
N TRP A 138 13.25 8.18 -10.55
CA TRP A 138 14.25 9.19 -10.22
C TRP A 138 15.66 8.73 -10.57
N PHE A 139 16.50 9.65 -11.04
CA PHE A 139 17.88 9.37 -11.44
C PHE A 139 18.81 10.49 -10.98
N HIS A 140 20.02 10.15 -10.52
CA HIS A 140 21.09 11.14 -10.45
C HIS A 140 21.39 11.66 -11.84
N GLY A 141 21.53 12.98 -12.01
CA GLY A 141 21.87 13.57 -13.29
C GLY A 141 23.18 13.01 -13.86
N LYS A 142 24.17 12.71 -13.01
CA LYS A 142 25.42 12.02 -13.41
C LYS A 142 25.17 10.63 -14.01
N CYS A 143 24.25 9.85 -13.45
CA CYS A 143 23.94 8.49 -13.91
C CYS A 143 23.24 8.47 -15.28
N VAL A 144 22.60 9.59 -15.67
CA VAL A 144 21.90 9.72 -16.95
C VAL A 144 22.48 10.81 -17.86
N LYS A 145 23.65 11.35 -17.52
CA LYS A 145 24.38 12.38 -18.27
C LYS A 145 23.55 13.66 -18.53
N ILE A 146 22.80 14.10 -17.52
CA ILE A 146 22.07 15.36 -17.51
C ILE A 146 22.67 16.26 -16.43
N THR A 147 23.02 17.49 -16.82
CA THR A 147 23.47 18.53 -15.90
C THR A 147 22.27 19.39 -15.46
N PRO A 148 22.35 20.07 -14.29
CA PRO A 148 21.29 20.99 -13.85
C PRO A 148 20.92 22.04 -14.91
N ALA A 149 21.92 22.71 -15.50
CA ALA A 149 21.72 23.70 -16.56
C ALA A 149 21.02 23.13 -17.81
N ARG A 150 21.26 21.85 -18.13
CA ARG A 150 20.57 21.17 -19.22
C ARG A 150 19.11 20.89 -18.84
N ALA A 151 18.85 20.50 -17.60
CA ALA A 151 17.52 20.17 -17.11
C ALA A 151 16.54 21.35 -17.13
N GLU A 152 17.03 22.57 -16.87
CA GLU A 152 16.24 23.81 -16.98
C GLU A 152 15.55 23.99 -18.34
N HIS A 153 16.15 23.42 -19.40
CA HIS A 153 15.67 23.56 -20.78
C HIS A 153 14.92 22.31 -21.28
N ILE A 154 14.79 21.27 -20.45
CA ILE A 154 14.09 20.04 -20.82
C ILE A 154 12.62 20.15 -20.38
N LYS A 155 11.71 20.28 -21.36
CA LYS A 155 10.26 20.25 -21.10
C LYS A 155 9.74 18.85 -20.76
N GLN A 156 10.33 17.82 -21.36
CA GLN A 156 10.02 16.42 -21.09
C GLN A 156 11.31 15.59 -21.13
N TYR A 157 11.63 14.94 -20.02
CA TYR A 157 12.77 14.08 -19.86
C TYR A 157 12.39 12.59 -20.01
N LYS A 158 13.10 11.90 -20.91
CA LYS A 158 13.01 10.44 -21.06
C LYS A 158 14.33 9.81 -20.66
N CYS A 159 14.29 8.89 -19.70
CA CYS A 159 15.48 8.15 -19.29
C CYS A 159 15.99 7.26 -20.45
N PRO A 160 17.27 6.84 -20.42
CA PRO A 160 17.86 6.01 -21.48
C PRO A 160 17.04 4.75 -21.79
N THR A 161 16.49 4.11 -20.75
CA THR A 161 15.65 2.92 -20.87
C THR A 161 14.33 3.19 -21.60
N CYS A 162 13.71 4.36 -21.39
CA CYS A 162 12.47 4.75 -22.03
C CYS A 162 12.68 5.33 -23.44
N SER A 163 13.83 5.96 -23.69
CA SER A 163 14.20 6.48 -25.02
C SER A 163 14.42 5.34 -26.03
N ASN A 164 15.12 4.27 -25.62
CA ASN A 164 15.47 3.16 -26.51
C ASN A 164 14.30 2.20 -26.83
N LYS A 165 13.17 2.29 -26.11
CA LYS A 165 12.01 1.41 -26.32
C LYS A 165 11.21 1.69 -27.60
N ARG A 166 11.54 2.73 -28.37
CA ARG A 166 10.82 3.12 -29.61
C ARG A 166 11.46 2.69 -30.93
N ALA A 167 12.47 1.82 -30.92
CA ALA A 167 13.03 1.28 -32.16
C ALA A 167 12.93 -0.24 -32.20
N ARG A 168 11.73 -0.76 -32.46
CA ARG A 168 11.61 -2.03 -33.19
C ARG A 168 10.48 -1.87 -34.22
N PRO A 169 10.80 -1.99 -35.53
CA PRO A 169 9.82 -1.85 -36.60
C PRO A 169 8.74 -2.93 -36.52
#